data_AF-A0A1B1B8T2-F1
#
_entry.id   AF-A0A1B1B8T2-F1
#
_cell.length_a   1.000
_cell.length_b   1.000
_cell.length_c   1.000
_cell.angle_alpha   90.00
_cell.angle_beta   90.00
_cell.angle_gamma   90.00
#
_symmetry.space_group_name_H-M   'P 1'
#
loop_
_entity.id
_entity.type
_entity.pdbx_description
1 polymer ?
#
loop_
_entity_poly.entity_id
_entity_poly.type
_entity_poly.pdbx_seq_one_letter_code
_entity_poly.pdbx_strand_id
1 'polypeptide(L)'
;MATAALVGTSFVVAGPASAASCTAKALETVVIRSTTSTGGTALAQLNKGESASASCTMYYGSSSYEKCGIVSKRWVKVTRSGVTGYVVGTCVTIAES
;
A
#
# COMPACT_ATOMS: atom_id res chain seq x y z
N MET A 1 -54.69 -4.67 -26.31
CA MET A 1 -54.12 -5.02 -24.99
C MET A 1 -52.66 -5.40 -25.19
N ALA A 2 -51.73 -4.62 -24.64
CA ALA A 2 -50.39 -5.04 -24.19
C ALA A 2 -49.60 -3.76 -23.87
N THR A 3 -49.86 -3.18 -22.70
CA THR A 3 -49.06 -2.09 -22.16
C THR A 3 -47.79 -2.70 -21.57
N ALA A 4 -46.67 -2.59 -22.27
CA ALA A 4 -45.38 -3.04 -21.76
C ALA A 4 -44.90 -2.03 -20.69
N ALA A 5 -45.11 -2.38 -19.43
CA ALA A 5 -44.51 -1.68 -18.30
C ALA A 5 -43.01 -1.97 -18.28
N LEU A 6 -42.19 -1.05 -18.78
CA LEU A 6 -40.76 -1.05 -18.57
C LEU A 6 -40.50 -0.71 -17.11
N VAL A 7 -40.30 -1.73 -16.28
CA VAL A 7 -39.83 -1.59 -14.90
C VAL A 7 -38.39 -1.08 -14.98
N GLY A 8 -38.23 0.23 -14.75
CA GLY A 8 -36.94 0.90 -14.71
C GLY A 8 -36.06 0.31 -13.60
N THR A 9 -35.16 -0.58 -13.99
CA THR A 9 -34.08 -1.05 -13.14
C THR A 9 -32.99 0.01 -13.16
N SER A 10 -32.93 0.80 -12.09
CA SER A 10 -31.84 1.74 -11.84
C SER A 10 -30.54 0.94 -11.72
N PHE A 11 -29.78 0.86 -12.81
CA PHE A 11 -28.41 0.39 -12.77
C PHE A 11 -27.60 1.45 -12.01
N VAL A 12 -27.31 1.19 -10.74
CA VAL A 12 -26.30 1.96 -10.02
C VAL A 12 -24.98 1.58 -10.67
N VAL A 13 -24.47 2.40 -11.59
CA VAL A 13 -23.12 2.24 -12.09
C VAL A 13 -22.21 2.45 -10.87
N ALA A 14 -21.68 1.36 -10.32
CA ALA A 14 -20.65 1.44 -9.32
C ALA A 14 -19.43 2.04 -10.02
N GLY A 15 -19.30 3.37 -9.95
CA GLY A 15 -18.07 4.04 -10.30
C GLY A 15 -16.92 3.41 -9.51
N PRO A 16 -15.71 3.27 -10.07
CA PRO A 16 -14.60 2.70 -9.33
C PRO A 16 -14.46 3.47 -8.02
N ALA A 17 -14.61 2.76 -6.90
CA ALA A 17 -14.27 3.30 -5.60
C ALA A 17 -12.85 3.86 -5.75
N SER A 18 -12.71 5.18 -5.63
CA SER A 18 -11.41 5.83 -5.68
C SER A 18 -10.62 5.24 -4.52
N ALA A 19 -9.74 4.30 -4.84
CA ALA A 19 -8.82 3.77 -3.85
C ALA A 19 -8.03 4.97 -3.37
N ALA A 20 -8.15 5.30 -2.08
CA ALA A 20 -7.34 6.35 -1.47
C ALA A 20 -5.90 6.12 -1.92
N SER A 21 -5.36 7.08 -2.66
CA SER A 21 -4.00 7.00 -3.16
C SER A 21 -3.13 7.58 -2.08
N CYS A 22 -2.53 6.71 -1.28
CA CYS A 22 -1.56 7.17 -0.31
C CYS A 22 -0.14 6.94 -0.81
N THR A 23 0.74 7.76 -0.27
CA THR A 23 2.14 7.84 -0.67
C THR A 23 2.98 7.59 0.55
N ALA A 24 3.89 6.61 0.46
CA ALA A 24 4.87 6.35 1.49
C ALA A 24 6.15 7.12 1.18
N LYS A 25 6.54 8.04 2.07
CA LYS A 25 7.80 8.76 2.02
C LYS A 25 8.81 8.12 2.97
N ALA A 26 9.99 7.78 2.48
CA ALA A 26 11.07 7.22 3.28
C ALA A 26 11.72 8.27 4.18
N LEU A 27 11.75 8.01 5.49
CA LEU A 27 12.50 8.78 6.48
C LEU A 27 13.98 8.36 6.49
N GLU A 28 14.25 7.11 6.15
CA GLU A 28 15.57 6.51 6.01
C GLU A 28 15.58 5.55 4.81
N THR A 29 16.77 5.21 4.30
CA THR A 29 16.88 4.28 3.18
C THR A 29 16.38 2.89 3.59
N VAL A 30 15.36 2.40 2.90
CA VAL A 30 14.71 1.11 3.17
C VAL A 30 14.63 0.24 1.94
N VAL A 31 14.68 -1.07 2.16
CA VAL A 31 14.57 -2.06 1.09
C VAL A 31 13.12 -2.46 0.92
N ILE A 32 12.64 -2.44 -0.32
CA ILE A 32 11.35 -3.00 -0.73
C ILE A 32 11.54 -4.50 -0.86
N ARG A 33 10.82 -5.27 -0.05
CA ARG A 33 10.91 -6.73 0.02
C ARG A 33 9.68 -7.40 -0.58
N SER A 34 9.83 -8.64 -1.02
CA SER A 34 8.70 -9.42 -1.57
C SER A 34 7.65 -9.80 -0.53
N THR A 35 8.02 -9.87 0.74
CA THR A 35 7.14 -10.27 1.85
C THR A 35 7.28 -9.32 3.05
N THR A 36 6.35 -9.42 4.00
CA THR A 36 6.34 -8.66 5.26
C THR A 36 7.33 -9.21 6.29
N SER A 37 8.55 -9.52 5.84
CA SER A 37 9.61 -10.12 6.64
C SER A 37 10.97 -9.55 6.25
N THR A 38 11.85 -9.34 7.22
CA THR A 38 13.23 -8.86 6.98
C THR A 38 14.10 -9.87 6.23
N GLY A 39 13.73 -11.14 6.23
CA GLY A 39 14.33 -12.19 5.39
C GLY A 39 13.73 -12.31 3.98
N GLY A 40 12.70 -11.52 3.65
CA GLY A 40 12.11 -11.54 2.30
C GLY A 40 13.08 -11.02 1.25
N THR A 41 13.00 -11.54 0.03
CA THR A 41 13.84 -11.15 -1.10
C THR A 41 13.80 -9.64 -1.33
N ALA A 42 14.97 -9.02 -1.46
CA ALA A 42 15.08 -7.62 -1.83
C ALA A 42 14.69 -7.44 -3.30
N LEU A 43 13.65 -6.64 -3.56
CA LEU A 43 13.15 -6.36 -4.91
C LEU A 43 13.66 -5.01 -5.43
N ALA A 44 13.67 -4.01 -4.54
CA ALA A 44 14.09 -2.65 -4.84
C ALA A 44 14.46 -1.93 -3.54
N GLN A 45 14.79 -0.65 -3.63
CA GLN A 45 15.01 0.20 -2.46
C GLN A 45 14.33 1.56 -2.62
N LEU A 46 13.98 2.16 -1.49
CA LEU A 46 13.45 3.50 -1.36
C LEU A 46 14.46 4.30 -0.53
N ASN A 47 15.17 5.21 -1.18
CA ASN A 47 16.17 6.04 -0.52
C ASN A 47 15.51 7.05 0.40
N LYS A 48 16.24 7.51 1.42
CA LYS A 48 15.77 8.59 2.30
C LYS A 48 15.28 9.81 1.50
N GLY A 49 14.10 10.30 1.82
CA GLY A 49 13.46 11.44 1.17
C GLY A 49 12.60 11.07 -0.04
N GLU A 50 12.80 9.89 -0.62
CA GLU A 50 12.02 9.43 -1.76
C GLU A 50 10.61 9.00 -1.36
N SER A 51 9.68 9.15 -2.30
CA SER A 51 8.29 8.76 -2.15
C SER A 51 7.94 7.65 -3.13
N ALA A 52 7.06 6.73 -2.71
CA ALA A 52 6.49 5.70 -3.56
C ALA A 52 4.97 5.60 -3.33
N SER A 53 4.23 5.21 -4.37
CA SER A 53 2.82 4.88 -4.24
C SER A 53 2.67 3.76 -3.22
N ALA A 54 1.72 3.90 -2.30
CA ALA A 54 1.50 2.98 -1.21
C ALA A 54 0.04 2.56 -1.13
N SER A 55 -0.19 1.43 -0.47
CA SER A 55 -1.53 1.05 -0.03
C SER A 55 -1.79 1.62 1.36
N CYS A 56 -3.01 2.11 1.58
CA CYS A 56 -3.38 2.76 2.85
C CYS A 56 -3.65 1.73 3.95
N THR A 57 -3.66 0.47 3.53
CA THR A 57 -3.69 -0.69 4.41
C THR A 57 -2.31 -0.94 5.00
N MET A 58 -2.28 -1.02 6.33
CA MET A 58 -1.11 -1.48 7.06
C MET A 58 -1.10 -3.01 7.12
N TYR A 59 0.05 -3.61 6.84
CA TYR A 59 0.27 -5.05 6.90
C TYR A 59 1.08 -5.41 8.14
N TYR A 60 0.93 -6.64 8.64
CA TYR A 60 1.68 -7.13 9.79
C TYR A 60 2.50 -8.36 9.41
N GLY A 61 3.78 -8.34 9.76
CA GLY A 61 4.68 -9.47 9.59
C GLY A 61 4.54 -10.48 10.73
N SER A 62 4.96 -11.72 10.50
CA SER A 62 4.98 -12.76 11.53
C SER A 62 5.98 -12.45 12.64
N SER A 63 7.13 -11.86 12.28
CA SER A 63 8.19 -11.47 13.21
C SER A 63 8.29 -9.95 13.33
N SER A 64 8.62 -9.49 14.53
CA SER A 64 9.00 -8.09 14.77
C SER A 64 10.40 -7.81 14.23
N TYR A 65 10.62 -6.58 13.79
CA TYR A 65 11.89 -6.06 13.36
C TYR A 65 12.22 -4.81 14.17
N GLU A 66 13.51 -4.51 14.33
CA GLU A 66 13.99 -3.24 14.90
C GLU A 66 14.59 -2.39 13.77
N LYS A 67 13.87 -1.34 13.36
CA LYS A 67 14.32 -0.41 12.32
C LYS A 67 13.84 1.00 12.62
N CYS A 68 14.67 1.98 12.25
CA CYS A 68 14.42 3.40 12.52
C CYS A 68 14.17 3.67 14.02
N GLY A 69 14.96 2.99 14.87
CA GLY A 69 14.93 3.11 16.33
C GLY A 69 13.71 2.48 17.03
N ILE A 70 12.85 1.77 16.30
CA ILE A 70 11.58 1.26 16.83
C ILE A 70 11.43 -0.24 16.50
N VAL A 71 11.01 -1.02 17.48
CA VAL A 71 10.58 -2.41 17.27
C VAL A 71 9.13 -2.43 16.81
N SER A 72 8.85 -3.01 15.65
CA SER A 72 7.50 -3.09 15.12
C SER A 72 7.28 -4.34 14.28
N LYS A 73 6.00 -4.66 14.06
CA LYS A 73 5.56 -5.67 13.09
C LYS A 73 4.91 -5.05 11.86
N ARG A 74 4.84 -3.72 11.78
CA ARG A 74 4.07 -3.00 10.75
C ARG A 74 4.84 -2.91 9.43
N TRP A 75 4.17 -3.19 8.33
CA TRP A 75 4.70 -3.10 6.99
C TRP A 75 3.75 -2.30 6.12
N VAL A 76 4.31 -1.61 5.13
CA VAL A 76 3.57 -0.81 4.18
C VAL A 76 3.82 -1.39 2.80
N LYS A 77 2.74 -1.69 2.08
CA LYS A 77 2.84 -2.14 0.70
C LYS A 77 3.10 -0.93 -0.18
N VAL A 78 4.18 -0.96 -0.94
CA VAL A 78 4.59 0.12 -1.83
C VAL A 78 4.83 -0.41 -3.24
N THR A 79 4.55 0.44 -4.21
CA THR A 79 4.83 0.19 -5.62
C THR A 79 5.74 1.29 -6.15
N ARG A 80 6.93 0.90 -6.60
CA ARG A 80 7.93 1.81 -7.18
C ARG A 80 8.33 1.28 -8.55
N SER A 81 8.19 2.10 -9.59
CA SER A 81 8.64 1.78 -10.95
C SER A 81 8.15 0.40 -11.45
N GLY A 82 6.90 0.04 -11.15
CA GLY A 82 6.30 -1.25 -11.52
C GLY A 82 6.60 -2.42 -10.57
N VAL A 83 7.53 -2.25 -9.61
CA VAL A 83 7.84 -3.26 -8.59
C VAL A 83 6.98 -3.01 -7.36
N THR A 84 6.15 -4.00 -7.00
CA THR A 84 5.34 -3.96 -5.78
C THR A 84 5.93 -4.86 -4.72
N GLY A 85 6.09 -4.33 -3.51
CA GLY A 85 6.57 -5.07 -2.36
C GLY A 85 6.20 -4.39 -1.05
N TYR A 86 6.93 -4.73 0.01
CA TYR A 86 6.67 -4.28 1.37
C TYR A 86 7.91 -3.62 1.95
N VAL A 87 7.71 -2.48 2.60
CA VAL A 87 8.74 -1.76 3.35
C VAL A 87 8.37 -1.72 4.83
N VAL A 88 9.39 -1.58 5.68
CA VAL A 88 9.21 -1.43 7.12
C VAL A 88 8.47 -0.13 7.42
N GLY A 89 7.32 -0.24 8.09
CA GLY A 89 6.43 0.88 8.38
C GLY A 89 7.01 1.92 9.35
N THR A 90 7.99 1.57 10.18
CA THR A 90 8.62 2.53 11.11
C THR A 90 9.52 3.54 10.43
N CYS A 91 9.95 3.25 9.20
CA CYS A 91 10.90 4.05 8.45
C CYS A 91 10.25 4.87 7.34
N VAL A 92 8.92 4.83 7.25
CA VAL A 92 8.17 5.54 6.22
C VAL A 92 6.99 6.29 6.85
N THR A 93 6.70 7.47 6.33
CA THR A 93 5.46 8.19 6.65
C THR A 93 4.47 7.99 5.53
N ILE A 94 3.23 7.63 5.85
CA ILE A 94 2.14 7.55 4.87
C ILE A 94 1.38 8.86 4.91
N ALA A 95 1.19 9.47 3.74
CA ALA A 95 0.25 10.56 3.52
C ALA A 95 -0.87 10.07 2.61
N GLU A 96 -2.12 10.26 3.01
CA GLU A 96 -3.29 10.11 2.15
C GLU A 96 -3.36 11.34 1.22
N SER A 97 -3.72 11.14 -0.05
CA SER A 97 -3.91 12.22 -1.04
C SER A 97 -5.37 12.32 -1.45
#